data_AF-A0A926YJZ3-F1
#
_entry.id   AF-A0A926YJZ3-F1
#
_cell.length_a   1.000
_cell.length_b   1.000
_cell.length_c   1.000
_cell.angle_alpha   90.00
_cell.angle_beta   90.00
_cell.angle_gamma   90.00
#
_symmetry.space_group_name_H-M   'P 1'
#
loop_
_entity.id
_entity.type
_entity.pdbx_description
1 polymer ?
#
loop_
_entity_poly.entity_id
_entity_poly.type
_entity_poly.pdbx_seq_one_letter_code
_entity_poly.pdbx_strand_id
1 'polypeptide(L)'
;MATLKDDETSVQETRLRQVKDRNKIIEPDHRHIERMTRAMMGCETFNSARKTLRGIEAMNIARKGQVQGIKQRDSVSQVKFIETLFGIAT
;
A
#
# COMPACT_ATOMS: atom_id res chain seq x y z
N MET A 1 4.56 -50.77 37.20
CA MET A 1 5.48 -49.61 37.06
C MET A 1 5.80 -49.48 35.58
N ALA A 2 5.53 -48.41 34.83
CA ALA A 2 4.97 -47.10 35.12
C ALA A 2 4.15 -46.64 33.90
N THR A 3 3.14 -45.81 34.14
CA THR A 3 2.24 -45.19 33.17
C THR A 3 2.96 -44.03 32.45
N LEU A 4 2.89 -43.97 31.12
CA LEU A 4 3.20 -42.76 30.36
C LEU A 4 1.90 -42.22 29.74
N LYS A 5 1.71 -40.92 30.00
CA LYS A 5 0.51 -40.11 29.81
C LYS A 5 0.04 -40.05 28.36
N ASP A 6 -1.29 -39.99 28.25
CA ASP A 6 -2.02 -39.45 27.12
C ASP A 6 -1.52 -38.03 26.81
N ASP A 7 -0.64 -37.91 25.82
CA ASP A 7 -0.44 -36.65 25.12
C ASP A 7 -1.46 -36.60 24.00
N GLU A 8 -2.70 -36.22 24.37
CA GLU A 8 -3.66 -35.60 23.44
C GLU A 8 -3.02 -34.34 22.86
N THR A 9 -2.12 -34.54 21.91
CA THR A 9 -1.63 -33.46 21.07
C THR A 9 -2.75 -33.21 20.10
N SER A 10 -3.66 -32.32 20.50
CA SER A 10 -4.74 -31.78 19.68
C SER A 10 -4.19 -31.55 18.28
N VAL A 11 -4.57 -32.42 17.34
CA VAL A 11 -4.36 -32.22 15.91
C VAL A 11 -5.34 -31.12 15.54
N GLN A 12 -5.03 -29.90 15.96
CA GLN A 12 -5.60 -28.72 15.37
C GLN A 12 -5.07 -28.74 13.96
N GLU A 13 -5.88 -29.26 13.04
CA GLU A 13 -5.76 -29.02 11.62
C GLU A 13 -5.55 -27.52 11.45
N THR A 14 -4.29 -27.13 11.37
CA THR A 14 -3.92 -25.76 11.07
C THR A 14 -4.31 -25.62 9.62
N ARG A 15 -5.55 -25.18 9.38
CA ARG A 15 -6.02 -24.86 8.04
C ARG A 15 -5.03 -23.86 7.49
N LEU A 16 -4.16 -24.31 6.59
CA LEU A 16 -3.35 -23.45 5.73
C LEU A 16 -4.35 -22.57 4.97
N ARG A 17 -4.69 -21.42 5.56
CA ARG A 17 -5.40 -20.38 4.82
C ARG A 17 -4.41 -19.96 3.75
N GLN A 18 -4.68 -20.33 2.50
CA GLN A 18 -4.07 -19.61 1.41
C GLN A 18 -4.40 -18.13 1.64
N VAL A 19 -3.40 -17.32 2.01
CA VAL A 19 -3.53 -15.86 2.21
C VAL A 19 -3.79 -15.15 0.87
N LYS A 20 -4.23 -15.89 -0.16
CA LYS A 20 -4.54 -15.44 -1.51
C LYS A 20 -5.55 -14.29 -1.51
N ASP A 21 -6.44 -14.24 -0.53
CA ASP A 21 -7.44 -13.18 -0.45
C ASP A 21 -6.92 -11.85 0.10
N ARG A 22 -5.82 -11.82 0.87
CA ARG A 22 -5.19 -10.55 1.29
C ARG A 22 -4.28 -9.98 0.20
N ASN A 23 -3.73 -10.82 -0.67
CA ASN A 23 -2.91 -10.37 -1.80
C ASN A 23 -3.75 -9.51 -2.76
N LYS A 24 -5.06 -9.74 -2.89
CA LYS A 24 -5.95 -8.92 -3.73
C LYS A 24 -5.89 -7.41 -3.40
N ILE A 25 -5.57 -7.03 -2.17
CA ILE A 25 -5.48 -5.62 -1.73
C ILE A 25 -4.07 -5.06 -1.94
N ILE A 26 -3.03 -5.86 -1.67
CA ILE A 26 -1.63 -5.42 -1.71
C ILE A 26 -1.08 -5.39 -3.14
N GLU A 27 -1.46 -6.37 -3.96
CA GLU A 27 -0.94 -6.57 -5.31
C GLU A 27 -1.16 -5.37 -6.25
N PRO A 28 -2.31 -4.66 -6.24
CA PRO A 28 -2.49 -3.46 -7.06
C PRO A 28 -1.56 -2.32 -6.66
N ASP A 29 -1.33 -2.12 -5.35
CA ASP A 29 -0.49 -1.03 -4.85
C ASP A 29 0.99 -1.32 -5.14
N HIS A 30 1.44 -2.56 -4.94
CA HIS A 30 2.78 -2.97 -5.35
C HIS A 30 3.01 -2.78 -6.85
N ARG A 31 2.06 -3.22 -7.69
CA ARG A 31 2.13 -3.05 -9.15
C ARG A 31 2.12 -1.59 -9.58
N HIS A 32 1.45 -0.71 -8.82
CA HIS A 32 1.48 0.72 -9.08
C HIS A 32 2.86 1.31 -8.79
N ILE A 33 3.43 1.01 -7.62
CA ILE A 33 4.79 1.45 -7.25
C ILE A 33 5.80 0.95 -8.27
N GLU A 34 5.76 -0.35 -8.61
CA GLU A 34 6.67 -0.96 -9.57
C GLU A 34 6.53 -0.35 -10.98
N ARG A 35 5.31 -0.04 -11.42
CA ARG A 35 5.10 0.67 -12.70
C ARG A 35 5.73 2.06 -12.68
N MET A 36 5.55 2.80 -11.59
CA MET A 36 6.10 4.15 -11.45
C MET A 36 7.63 4.13 -11.39
N THR A 37 8.22 3.22 -10.61
CA THR A 37 9.67 3.14 -10.45
C THR A 37 10.38 2.62 -11.70
N ARG A 38 9.79 1.67 -12.44
CA ARG A 38 10.33 1.19 -13.74
C ARG A 38 10.39 2.28 -14.80
N ALA A 39 9.51 3.28 -14.74
CA ALA A 39 9.51 4.41 -15.66
C ALA A 39 10.54 5.50 -15.27
N MET A 40 11.14 5.42 -14.09
CA MET A 40 12.15 6.37 -13.59
C MET A 40 13.56 5.87 -13.96
N MET A 41 14.52 6.78 -14.13
CA MET A 41 15.94 6.43 -14.29
C MET A 41 16.62 5.98 -12.98
N GLY A 42 15.84 5.56 -11.97
CA GLY A 42 16.32 5.22 -10.64
C GLY A 42 16.41 6.40 -9.67
N CYS A 43 16.98 6.15 -8.50
CA CYS A 43 17.26 7.15 -7.46
C CYS A 43 18.72 7.01 -7.04
N GLU A 44 19.46 8.12 -7.01
CA GLU A 44 20.90 8.11 -6.67
C GLU A 44 21.19 7.72 -5.21
N THR A 45 20.26 8.02 -4.30
CA THR A 45 20.43 7.70 -2.86
C THR A 45 19.17 7.05 -2.29
N PHE A 46 19.36 6.28 -1.22
CA PHE A 46 18.25 5.70 -0.46
C PHE A 46 17.30 6.76 0.10
N ASN A 47 17.84 7.91 0.53
CA ASN A 47 17.04 9.03 1.02
C ASN A 47 16.15 9.62 -0.08
N SER A 48 16.68 9.77 -1.30
CA SER A 48 15.89 10.20 -2.45
C SER A 48 14.81 9.18 -2.81
N ALA A 49 15.15 7.88 -2.84
CA ALA A 49 14.19 6.81 -3.09
C ALA A 49 13.03 6.82 -2.08
N ARG A 50 13.34 6.97 -0.78
CA ARG A 50 12.34 7.06 0.28
C ARG A 50 11.42 8.27 0.12
N LYS A 51 11.95 9.44 -0.25
CA LYS A 51 11.14 10.64 -0.52
C LYS A 51 10.22 10.44 -1.73
N THR A 52 10.76 9.88 -2.82
CA THR A 52 10.01 9.57 -4.04
C THR A 52 8.86 8.60 -3.76
N LEU A 53 9.11 7.50 -3.06
CA LEU A 53 8.09 6.51 -2.71
C LEU A 53 6.97 7.13 -1.85
N ARG A 54 7.31 7.96 -0.87
CA ARG A 54 6.33 8.72 -0.08
C ARG A 54 5.49 9.66 -0.93
N GLY A 55 6.09 10.33 -1.91
CA GLY A 55 5.38 11.19 -2.85
C GLY A 55 4.39 10.40 -3.71
N ILE A 56 4.82 9.26 -4.26
CA ILE A 56 3.95 8.36 -5.04
C ILE A 56 2.76 7.89 -4.19
N GLU A 57 3.02 7.48 -2.95
CA GLU A 57 1.98 7.03 -2.04
C GLU A 57 0.98 8.15 -1.71
N ALA A 58 1.47 9.35 -1.37
CA ALA A 58 0.63 10.51 -1.09
C ALA A 58 -0.29 10.86 -2.28
N MET A 59 0.26 10.84 -3.50
CA MET A 59 -0.52 11.06 -4.72
C MET A 59 -1.56 9.96 -4.95
N ASN A 60 -1.22 8.70 -4.66
CA ASN A 60 -2.16 7.58 -4.78
C ASN A 60 -3.32 7.70 -3.77
N ILE A 61 -3.06 8.14 -2.54
CA ILE A 61 -4.07 8.40 -1.49
C ILE A 61 -5.02 9.52 -1.94
N ALA A 62 -4.48 10.63 -2.46
CA ALA A 62 -5.26 11.74 -3.00
C ALA A 62 -6.14 11.27 -4.17
N ARG A 63 -5.56 10.54 -5.13
CA ARG A 63 -6.29 9.98 -6.29
C ARG A 63 -7.39 9.01 -5.86
N LYS A 64 -7.17 8.19 -4.83
CA LYS A 64 -8.17 7.26 -4.29
C LYS A 64 -9.32 7.97 -3.57
N GLY A 65 -9.24 9.29 -3.35
CA GLY A 65 -10.24 10.05 -2.58
C GLY A 65 -10.24 9.71 -1.10
N GLN A 66 -9.08 9.29 -0.57
CA GLN A 66 -8.91 8.99 0.86
C GLN A 66 -8.58 10.25 1.68
N VAL A 67 -8.30 11.37 1.01
CA VAL A 67 -8.15 12.68 1.64
C VAL A 67 -9.53 13.26 1.92
N GLN A 68 -9.71 13.77 3.14
CA GLN A 68 -10.97 14.38 3.55
C GLN A 68 -11.39 15.49 2.58
N GLY A 69 -12.64 15.44 2.12
CA GLY A 69 -13.18 16.43 1.18
C GLY A 69 -12.83 16.19 -0.29
N ILE A 70 -12.06 15.15 -0.62
CA ILE A 70 -11.68 14.82 -2.00
C ILE A 70 -12.32 13.49 -2.41
N LYS A 71 -13.10 13.50 -3.48
CA LYS A 71 -13.68 12.27 -4.05
C LYS A 71 -12.76 11.68 -5.12
N GLN A 72 -12.73 10.34 -5.24
CA GLN A 72 -11.86 9.61 -6.17
C GLN A 72 -12.02 10.04 -7.65
N ARG A 73 -13.23 10.40 -8.05
CA ARG A 73 -13.57 10.77 -9.45
C ARG A 73 -13.83 12.26 -9.63
N ASP A 74 -13.41 13.07 -8.67
CA ASP A 74 -13.51 14.52 -8.74
C ASP A 74 -12.14 15.10 -9.08
N SER A 75 -11.85 15.17 -10.38
CA SER A 75 -10.58 15.68 -10.89
C SER A 75 -10.38 17.16 -10.57
N VAL A 76 -11.46 17.96 -10.56
CA VAL A 76 -11.38 19.40 -10.26
C VAL A 76 -10.97 19.62 -8.80
N SER A 77 -11.59 18.92 -7.86
CA SER A 77 -11.22 19.04 -6.43
C SER A 77 -9.83 18.46 -6.15
N GLN A 78 -9.44 17.38 -6.83
CA GLN A 78 -8.08 16.82 -6.73
C GLN A 78 -7.02 17.81 -7.22
N VAL A 79 -7.23 18.45 -8.37
CA VAL A 79 -6.29 19.44 -8.92
C VAL A 79 -6.19 20.65 -8.00
N LYS A 80 -7.32 21.24 -7.58
CA LYS A 80 -7.34 22.38 -6.65
C LYS A 80 -6.61 22.08 -5.33
N PHE A 81 -6.79 20.88 -4.79
CA PHE A 81 -6.09 20.45 -3.59
C PHE A 81 -4.57 20.41 -3.80
N ILE A 82 -4.11 19.82 -4.91
CA ILE A 82 -2.68 19.74 -5.24
C ILE A 82 -2.12 21.16 -5.43
N GLU A 83 -2.81 22.01 -6.19
CA GLU A 83 -2.38 23.40 -6.41
C GLU A 83 -2.24 24.17 -5.10
N THR A 84 -3.20 24.00 -4.18
CA THR A 84 -3.17 24.61 -2.85
C THR A 84 -2.03 24.05 -2.00
N LEU A 85 -1.84 22.73 -2.01
CA LEU A 85 -0.81 22.03 -1.21
C LEU A 85 0.60 22.47 -1.59
N PHE A 86 0.86 22.68 -2.87
CA PHE A 86 2.17 23.08 -3.39
C PHE A 86 2.32 24.59 -3.59
N GLY A 87 1.29 25.38 -3.29
CA GLY A 87 1.31 26.84 -3.48
C GLY A 87 1.48 27.26 -4.94
N ILE A 88 0.94 26.46 -5.87
CA ILE A 88 1.04 26.71 -7.33
C ILE A 88 -0.07 27.67 -7.77
N ALA A 89 -1.23 27.63 -7.10
CA ALA A 89 -2.30 28.59 -7.32
C ALA A 89 -1.93 29.95 -6.70
N THR A 90 -1.57 30.92 -7.55
CA THR A 90 -1.55 32.36 -7.26
C THR A 90 -2.95 32.96 -7.38
#